data_AF-A0A355F0I7-F1
#
_entry.id   AF-A0A355F0I7-F1
#
_cell.length_a   1.000
_cell.length_b   1.000
_cell.length_c   1.000
_cell.angle_alpha   90.00
_cell.angle_beta   90.00
_cell.angle_gamma   90.00
#
_symmetry.space_group_name_H-M   'P 1'
#
loop_
_entity.id
_entity.type
_entity.pdbx_description
1 polymer ?
#
loop_
_entity_poly.entity_id
_entity_poly.type
_entity_poly.pdbx_seq_one_letter_code
_entity_poly.pdbx_strand_id
1 'polypeptide(L)' 'MIRHIAKNRPVHVITIEDPMEFLFSDDMASISQREVGTDTGAFSEALRNAMRQDPDVI' A
#
# COMPACT_ATOMS: atom_id res chain seq x y z
N MET A 1 -8.73 5.40 7.75
CA MET A 1 -7.44 5.95 8.20
C MET A 1 -6.53 6.31 7.02
N ILE A 2 -6.34 5.44 6.01
CA ILE A 2 -5.48 5.73 4.84
C ILE A 2 -5.83 7.04 4.13
N ARG A 3 -7.10 7.31 3.82
CA ARG A 3 -7.53 8.62 3.27
C ARG A 3 -7.11 9.83 4.10
N HIS A 4 -7.03 9.69 5.42
CA HIS A 4 -6.58 10.78 6.29
C HIS A 4 -5.06 10.96 6.18
N ILE A 5 -4.28 9.87 6.17
CA ILE A 5 -2.83 9.92 5.95
C ILE A 5 -2.54 10.57 4.58
N ALA A 6 -3.22 10.10 3.54
CA ALA A 6 -3.05 10.57 2.17
C ALA A 6 -3.29 12.07 2.00
N LYS A 7 -4.21 12.64 2.77
CA LYS A 7 -4.54 14.08 2.72
C LYS A 7 -3.61 14.97 3.54
N ASN A 8 -2.87 14.41 4.50
CA ASN A 8 -2.20 15.21 5.53
C ASN A 8 -0.68 14.95 5.63
N ARG A 9 -0.15 13.94 4.94
CA ARG A 9 1.25 13.52 5.06
C ARG A 9 1.85 13.20 3.69
N PRO A 10 3.01 13.78 3.30
CA PRO A 10 3.71 13.44 2.08
C PRO A 10 4.57 12.20 2.30
N VAL A 11 3.92 11.04 2.31
CA VAL A 11 4.54 9.75 2.62
C VAL A 11 4.22 8.71 1.54
N HIS A 12 5.01 7.65 1.47
CA HIS A 12 4.72 6.50 0.63
C HIS A 12 3.99 5.41 1.43
N VAL A 13 2.75 5.12 1.02
CA VAL A 13 1.90 4.09 1.63
C VAL A 13 1.84 2.88 0.71
N ILE A 14 2.05 1.68 1.27
CA ILE A 14 1.83 0.42 0.57
C ILE A 14 0.77 -0.38 1.32
N THR A 15 -0.28 -0.85 0.65
CA THR A 15 -1.22 -1.80 1.26
C THR A 15 -1.03 -3.19 0.66
N ILE A 16 -1.19 -4.22 1.48
CA ILE A 16 -1.20 -5.63 1.06
C ILE A 16 -2.48 -6.24 1.61
N GLU A 17 -3.40 -6.63 0.74
CA GLU A 17 -4.79 -7.01 1.08
C GLU A 17 -5.17 -8.34 0.41
N ASP A 18 -6.19 -9.03 0.93
CA ASP A 18 -6.71 -10.30 0.40
C ASP A 18 -8.20 -10.44 0.73
N PRO A 19 -9.14 -10.01 -0.15
CA PRO A 19 -8.94 -9.19 -1.34
C PRO A 19 -8.88 -7.68 -1.01
N MET A 20 -8.65 -6.84 -2.02
CA MET A 20 -8.68 -5.38 -1.86
C MET A 20 -10.12 -4.87 -1.63
N GLU A 21 -10.37 -4.14 -0.54
CA GLU A 21 -11.72 -3.68 -0.20
C GLU A 21 -12.08 -2.31 -0.79
N PHE A 22 -11.09 -1.42 -0.90
CA PHE A 22 -11.28 -0.04 -1.36
C PHE A 22 -10.14 0.37 -2.28
N LEU A 23 -10.48 1.10 -3.35
CA LEU A 23 -9.49 1.81 -4.15
C LEU A 23 -9.21 3.19 -3.54
N PHE A 24 -7.95 3.44 -3.24
CA PHE A 24 -7.44 4.75 -2.85
C PHE A 24 -6.70 5.37 -4.03
N SER A 25 -6.90 6.67 -4.22
CA SER A 25 -6.13 7.46 -5.17
C SER A 25 -5.02 8.20 -4.44
N ASP A 26 -3.93 8.46 -5.15
CA ASP A 26 -2.86 9.34 -4.68
C ASP A 26 -3.41 10.74 -4.34
N ASP A 27 -2.78 11.36 -3.35
CA ASP A 27 -3.02 12.76 -2.96
C ASP A 27 -1.67 13.35 -2.50
N MET A 28 -1.55 13.85 -1.27
CA MET A 28 -0.26 14.24 -0.70
C MET A 28 0.66 13.02 -0.52
N ALA A 29 0.10 11.87 -0.15
CA ALA A 29 0.80 10.59 -0.15
C ALA A 29 0.67 9.87 -1.50
N SER A 30 1.70 9.12 -1.88
CA SER A 30 1.60 8.09 -2.90
C SER A 30 1.10 6.78 -2.27
N ILE A 31 0.20 6.08 -2.96
CA ILE A 31 -0.43 4.87 -2.46
C ILE A 31 -0.29 3.75 -3.49
N SER A 32 0.41 2.68 -3.11
CA SER A 32 0.49 1.45 -3.89
C SER A 32 -0.30 0.34 -3.20
N GLN A 33 -1.37 -0.13 -3.82
CA GLN A 33 -2.18 -1.23 -3.28
C GLN A 33 -1.82 -2.55 -3.97
N ARG A 34 -1.70 -3.62 -3.20
CA ARG A 34 -1.43 -4.97 -3.70
C ARG A 34 -2.42 -5.98 -3.16
N GLU A 35 -3.03 -6.73 -4.04
CA GLU A 35 -3.89 -7.86 -3.69
C GLU A 35 -3.12 -9.19 -3.77
N VAL A 36 -3.25 -10.03 -2.74
CA VAL A 36 -2.70 -11.38 -2.74
C VAL A 36 -3.48 -12.26 -3.72
N GLY A 37 -2.76 -13.04 -4.53
CA GLY A 37 -3.32 -13.86 -5.60
C GLY A 37 -3.40 -13.14 -6.95
N THR A 38 -3.59 -11.80 -6.94
CA THR A 38 -3.64 -10.99 -8.17
C THR A 38 -2.31 -10.28 -8.45
N ASP A 39 -1.78 -9.51 -7.49
CA ASP A 39 -0.56 -8.69 -7.66
C ASP A 39 0.71 -9.32 -7.04
N THR A 40 0.52 -10.30 -6.15
CA THR A 40 1.61 -10.97 -5.41
C THR A 40 1.17 -12.37 -4.96
N GLY A 41 2.11 -13.32 -4.87
CA GLY A 41 1.76 -14.71 -4.55
C GLY A 41 1.44 -14.96 -3.08
N ALA A 42 1.97 -14.15 -2.16
CA ALA A 42 1.73 -14.29 -0.72
C ALA A 42 2.11 -13.01 0.06
N PHE A 43 1.52 -12.81 1.24
CA PHE A 43 1.84 -11.70 2.14
C PHE A 43 3.34 -11.56 2.45
N SER A 44 4.06 -12.67 2.65
CA SER A 44 5.48 -12.64 3.01
C SER A 44 6.38 -12.14 1.88
N GLU A 45 6.04 -12.49 0.64
CA GLU A 45 6.69 -11.99 -0.55
C GLU A 45 6.39 -10.49 -0.75
N ALA A 46 5.11 -10.13 -0.65
CA ALA A 46 4.64 -8.76 -0.76
C ALA A 46 5.32 -7.83 0.25
N LEU A 47 5.40 -8.23 1.52
CA LEU A 47 6.04 -7.47 2.58
C LEU A 47 7.54 -7.31 2.33
N ARG A 48 8.22 -8.39 1.92
CA ARG A 48 9.66 -8.33 1.60
C ARG A 48 9.95 -7.38 0.42
N ASN A 49 9.07 -7.36 -0.57
CA ASN A 49 9.17 -6.46 -1.71
C ASN A 49 8.85 -5.01 -1.31
N ALA A 50 7.81 -4.80 -0.50
CA ALA A 50 7.41 -3.48 0.00
C ALA A 50 8.56 -2.80 0.75
N MET A 51 9.31 -3.51 1.60
CA MET A 51 10.47 -2.96 2.32
C MET A 51 11.58 -2.40 1.41
N ARG A 52 11.59 -2.70 0.11
CA ARG A 52 12.55 -2.17 -0.87
C ARG A 52 11.97 -1.04 -1.73
N GLN A 53 10.73 -0.66 -1.50
CA GLN A 53 10.01 0.39 -2.23
C GLN A 53 10.03 1.72 -1.47
N ASP A 54 10.88 1.86 -0.46
CA ASP A 54 10.96 3.05 0.41
C ASP A 54 9.59 3.43 1.03
N PRO A 55 8.88 2.51 1.72
CA PRO A 55 7.59 2.83 2.32
C PRO A 55 7.79 3.50 3.68
N ASP A 56 6.95 4.50 3.94
CA ASP A 56 6.81 5.11 5.25
C ASP A 56 5.71 4.43 6.09
N VAL A 57 4.71 3.86 5.40
CA VAL A 57 3.55 3.17 5.99
C VAL A 57 3.28 1.91 5.18
N ILE A 58 3.19 0.77 5.87
CA ILE A 58 2.70 -0.50 5.34
C ILE A 58 1.47 -0.90 6.16
#